data_AF-A0A8T0UDW7-F1
#
_entry.id   AF-A0A8T0UDW7-F1
#
_cell.length_a   1.000
_cell.length_b   1.000
_cell.length_c   1.000
_cell.angle_alpha   90.00
_cell.angle_beta   90.00
_cell.angle_gamma   90.00
#
_symmetry.space_group_name_H-M   'P 1'
#
loop_
_entity.id
_entity.type
_entity.pdbx_description
1 polymer ?
#
loop_
_entity_poly.entity_id
_entity_poly.type
_entity_poly.pdbx_seq_one_letter_code
_entity_poly.pdbx_strand_id
1 'polypeptide(L)'
;MCCDVSRILHTIFFHRTLSLVRPKDVDCDFLEITYVQCGLPELEKEVDEKIDLFIAWVEKHPNRRSQVCLSFLDEKHKHPGWFVNKTERIYWEQWFISLHVMSPKRYSKSNSSKGLSNIGGDALEETSLRRAALESSINEVLFQIINFANEKKDHIPAIPDRIFNHEIMIPSSSDSVFGWNTDAFRRVLNSGHPFSL
;
A
#
# COMPACT_ATOMS: atom_id res chain seq x y z
N MET A 1 10.33 6.69 -0.70
CA MET A 1 9.12 6.70 0.16
C MET A 1 7.84 6.78 -0.66
N CYS A 2 7.61 7.84 -1.44
CA CYS A 2 6.46 7.95 -2.37
C CYS A 2 6.39 6.76 -3.35
N CYS A 3 7.50 6.48 -4.01
CA CYS A 3 7.61 5.42 -5.03
C CYS A 3 7.38 4.01 -4.46
N ASP A 4 7.61 3.79 -3.17
CA ASP A 4 7.59 2.45 -2.57
C ASP A 4 6.16 1.93 -2.45
N VAL A 5 5.24 2.77 -1.96
CA VAL A 5 3.82 2.43 -1.81
C VAL A 5 3.13 2.40 -3.18
N SER A 6 3.44 3.35 -4.05
CA SER A 6 2.95 3.38 -5.44
C SER A 6 3.23 2.05 -6.15
N ARG A 7 4.47 1.56 -6.08
CA ARG A 7 4.89 0.29 -6.66
C ARG A 7 4.16 -0.93 -6.10
N ILE A 8 3.95 -0.98 -4.78
CA ILE A 8 3.20 -2.06 -4.16
C ILE A 8 1.77 -2.09 -4.72
N LEU A 9 1.11 -0.94 -4.80
CA LEU A 9 -0.23 -0.82 -5.37
C LEU A 9 -0.27 -1.26 -6.84
N HIS A 10 0.64 -0.76 -7.67
CA HIS A 10 0.75 -1.15 -9.08
C HIS A 10 0.96 -2.66 -9.26
N THR A 11 1.78 -3.26 -8.40
CA THR A 11 2.02 -4.70 -8.43
C THR A 11 0.75 -5.47 -8.08
N ILE A 12 0.01 -5.06 -7.05
CA ILE A 12 -1.27 -5.70 -6.71
C ILE A 12 -2.28 -5.54 -7.86
N PHE A 13 -2.41 -4.34 -8.43
CA PHE A 13 -3.29 -4.10 -9.57
C PHE A 13 -2.93 -4.98 -10.76
N PHE A 14 -1.64 -5.11 -11.09
CA PHE A 14 -1.21 -5.97 -12.20
C PHE A 14 -1.63 -7.43 -12.01
N HIS A 15 -1.52 -7.97 -10.78
CA HIS A 15 -1.92 -9.34 -10.46
C HIS A 15 -3.43 -9.55 -10.31
N ARG A 16 -4.22 -8.47 -10.26
CA ARG A 16 -5.68 -8.51 -10.12
C ARG A 16 -6.42 -7.95 -11.32
N THR A 17 -5.73 -7.36 -12.27
CA THR A 17 -6.34 -6.90 -13.52
C THR A 17 -6.39 -8.06 -14.49
N LEU A 18 -7.59 -8.60 -14.69
CA LEU A 18 -7.84 -9.70 -15.63
C LEU A 18 -8.28 -9.21 -17.02
N SER A 19 -8.49 -7.91 -17.18
CA SER A 19 -8.81 -7.27 -18.47
C SER A 19 -7.56 -7.11 -19.34
N LEU A 20 -7.76 -6.82 -20.63
CA LEU A 20 -6.68 -6.49 -21.54
C LEU A 20 -5.94 -5.23 -21.06
N VAL A 21 -4.68 -5.41 -20.66
CA VAL A 21 -3.76 -4.35 -20.26
C VAL A 21 -2.50 -4.39 -21.11
N ARG A 22 -1.79 -3.27 -21.19
CA ARG A 22 -0.47 -3.20 -21.83
C ARG A 22 0.59 -3.08 -20.73
N PRO A 23 1.23 -4.19 -20.32
CA PRO A 23 2.23 -4.16 -19.27
C PRO A 23 3.33 -3.15 -19.61
N LYS A 24 3.73 -2.38 -18.62
CA LYS A 24 4.81 -1.40 -18.72
C LYS A 24 5.79 -1.63 -17.57
N ASP A 25 7.02 -1.95 -17.91
CA ASP A 25 8.12 -2.05 -16.96
C ASP A 25 8.53 -0.64 -16.52
N VAL A 26 8.71 -0.45 -15.22
CA VAL A 26 9.12 0.82 -14.62
C VAL A 26 10.27 0.56 -13.66
N ASP A 27 11.41 1.18 -13.97
CA ASP A 27 12.60 1.15 -13.13
C ASP A 27 12.50 2.23 -12.04
N CYS A 28 12.97 1.91 -10.83
CA CYS A 28 13.05 2.87 -9.74
C CYS A 28 14.38 3.65 -9.80
N ASP A 29 14.33 4.97 -9.80
CA ASP A 29 15.52 5.82 -9.86
C ASP A 29 16.48 5.64 -8.66
N PHE A 30 15.97 5.18 -7.51
CA PHE A 30 16.70 5.18 -6.23
C PHE A 30 16.95 3.78 -5.64
N LEU A 31 16.39 2.74 -6.25
CA LEU A 31 16.48 1.33 -5.81
C LEU A 31 16.66 0.46 -7.05
N GLU A 32 17.43 -0.61 -6.97
CA GLU A 32 17.61 -1.54 -8.09
C GLU A 32 16.41 -2.49 -8.23
N ILE A 33 15.21 -1.91 -8.42
CA ILE A 33 13.98 -2.68 -8.54
C ILE A 33 13.12 -2.16 -9.69
N THR A 34 12.74 -3.08 -10.56
CA THR A 34 11.76 -2.90 -11.63
C THR A 34 10.41 -3.47 -11.20
N TYR A 35 9.33 -2.76 -11.50
CA TYR A 35 7.96 -3.24 -11.28
C TYR A 35 7.09 -3.02 -12.52
N VAL A 36 5.95 -3.70 -12.57
CA VAL A 36 5.04 -3.66 -13.72
C VAL A 36 3.81 -2.82 -13.41
N GLN A 37 3.45 -1.94 -14.34
CA GLN A 37 2.18 -1.20 -14.34
C GLN A 37 1.23 -1.79 -15.40
N CYS A 38 -0.07 -1.59 -15.21
CA CYS A 38 -1.10 -2.00 -16.17
C CYS A 38 -1.09 -1.16 -17.48
N GLY A 39 -0.34 -0.06 -17.53
CA GLY A 39 -0.33 0.85 -18.69
C GLY A 39 -1.68 1.55 -18.91
N LEU A 40 -2.41 1.81 -17.82
CA LEU A 40 -3.71 2.46 -17.80
C LEU A 40 -3.54 3.86 -17.20
N PRO A 41 -3.57 4.94 -18.01
CA PRO A 41 -3.28 6.30 -17.52
C PRO A 41 -4.20 6.76 -16.39
N GLU A 42 -5.47 6.37 -16.42
CA GLU A 42 -6.45 6.75 -15.39
C GLU A 42 -6.12 6.09 -14.04
N LEU A 43 -5.71 4.82 -14.07
CA LEU A 43 -5.30 4.09 -12.87
C LEU A 43 -3.97 4.61 -12.33
N GLU A 44 -3.00 4.90 -13.22
CA GLU A 44 -1.72 5.53 -12.84
C GLU A 44 -1.97 6.87 -12.14
N LYS A 45 -2.82 7.72 -12.71
CA LYS A 45 -3.19 9.01 -12.11
C LYS A 45 -3.89 8.86 -10.75
N GLU A 46 -4.80 7.90 -10.61
CA GLU A 46 -5.47 7.66 -9.33
C GLU A 46 -4.48 7.21 -8.24
N VAL A 47 -3.57 6.28 -8.58
CA VAL A 47 -2.53 5.84 -7.65
C VAL A 47 -1.67 7.03 -7.22
N ASP A 48 -1.19 7.83 -8.17
CA ASP A 48 -0.36 9.01 -7.86
C ASP A 48 -1.09 10.01 -6.95
N GLU A 49 -2.35 10.35 -7.25
CA GLU A 49 -3.17 11.25 -6.42
C GLU A 49 -3.34 10.73 -4.99
N LYS A 50 -3.57 9.41 -4.82
CA LYS A 50 -3.71 8.80 -3.49
C LYS A 50 -2.40 8.78 -2.72
N ILE A 51 -1.29 8.56 -3.40
CA ILE A 51 0.04 8.61 -2.80
C ILE A 51 0.41 10.03 -2.37
N ASP A 52 0.09 11.05 -3.15
CA ASP A 52 0.31 12.45 -2.78
C ASP A 52 -0.45 12.82 -1.51
N LEU A 53 -1.72 12.40 -1.42
CA LEU A 53 -2.52 12.61 -0.21
C LEU A 53 -1.95 11.85 1.00
N PHE A 54 -1.44 10.63 0.79
CA PHE A 54 -0.78 9.86 1.85
C PHE A 54 0.50 10.55 2.35
N ILE A 55 1.33 11.09 1.45
CA ILE A 55 2.55 11.83 1.81
C ILE A 55 2.20 13.05 2.64
N ALA A 56 1.22 13.84 2.17
CA ALA A 56 0.76 15.02 2.90
C ALA A 56 0.23 14.66 4.31
N TRP A 57 -0.35 13.46 4.50
CA TRP A 57 -0.75 12.97 5.82
C TRP A 57 0.46 12.59 6.68
N VAL A 58 1.45 11.88 6.12
CA VAL A 58 2.67 11.44 6.82
C VAL A 58 3.49 12.62 7.29
N GLU A 59 3.61 13.67 6.47
CA GLU A 59 4.34 14.90 6.83
C GLU A 59 3.73 15.59 8.05
N LYS A 60 2.39 15.55 8.19
CA LYS A 60 1.66 16.08 9.34
C LYS A 60 1.76 15.17 10.58
N HIS A 61 2.08 13.90 10.41
CA HIS A 61 2.06 12.88 11.45
C HIS A 61 3.38 12.07 11.50
N PRO A 62 4.53 12.73 11.74
CA PRO A 62 5.82 12.04 11.74
C PRO A 62 5.87 10.96 12.81
N ASN A 63 6.51 9.83 12.49
CA ASN A 63 6.69 8.67 13.37
C ASN A 63 5.39 7.97 13.79
N ARG A 64 4.23 8.28 13.19
CA ARG A 64 3.03 7.46 13.33
C ARG A 64 3.13 6.24 12.40
N ARG A 65 2.77 5.08 12.93
CA ARG A 65 2.46 3.91 12.08
C ARG A 65 1.20 4.23 11.27
N SER A 66 1.22 3.84 10.02
CA SER A 66 0.18 4.14 9.05
C SER A 66 -0.15 2.91 8.22
N GLN A 67 -1.29 2.93 7.53
CA GLN A 67 -1.71 1.84 6.68
C GLN A 67 -2.43 2.41 5.46
N VAL A 68 -2.11 1.89 4.28
CA VAL A 68 -2.88 2.11 3.06
C VAL A 68 -3.67 0.83 2.79
N CYS A 69 -4.94 0.97 2.45
CA CYS A 69 -5.79 -0.17 2.13
C CYS A 69 -6.26 -0.08 0.67
N LEU A 70 -6.00 -1.14 -0.10
CA LEU A 70 -6.57 -1.32 -1.43
C LEU A 70 -7.66 -2.39 -1.33
N SER A 71 -8.89 -2.00 -1.64
CA SER A 71 -10.04 -2.91 -1.65
C SER A 71 -10.55 -3.12 -3.06
N PHE A 72 -10.89 -4.35 -3.41
CA PHE A 72 -11.66 -4.68 -4.60
C PHE A 72 -13.09 -5.02 -4.22
N LEU A 73 -14.05 -4.49 -4.98
CA LEU A 73 -15.47 -4.56 -4.62
C LEU A 73 -16.41 -4.72 -5.82
N ASP A 74 -17.58 -5.28 -5.55
CA ASP A 74 -18.74 -5.23 -6.42
C ASP A 74 -19.81 -4.31 -5.84
N GLU A 75 -20.51 -3.61 -6.72
CA GLU A 75 -21.69 -2.82 -6.36
C GLU A 75 -22.94 -3.57 -6.80
N LYS A 76 -23.74 -4.04 -5.84
CA LYS A 76 -25.05 -4.62 -6.13
C LYS A 76 -26.12 -3.54 -6.00
N HIS A 77 -26.76 -3.24 -7.12
CA HIS A 77 -28.00 -2.46 -7.13
C HIS A 77 -29.17 -3.38 -6.77
N LYS A 78 -29.82 -3.12 -5.63
CA LYS A 78 -31.09 -3.80 -5.32
C LYS A 78 -32.19 -3.28 -6.23
N HIS A 79 -33.08 -4.17 -6.67
CA HIS A 79 -34.20 -3.83 -7.52
C HIS A 79 -35.04 -2.68 -6.93
N PRO A 80 -35.58 -1.77 -7.76
CA PRO A 80 -36.28 -0.56 -7.32
C PRO A 80 -37.63 -0.78 -6.59
N GLY A 81 -37.94 -2.02 -6.18
CA GLY A 81 -39.26 -2.44 -5.68
C GLY A 81 -39.43 -2.50 -4.16
N TRP A 82 -38.38 -2.29 -3.35
CA TRP A 82 -38.51 -2.26 -1.89
C TRP A 82 -37.69 -1.11 -1.34
N PHE A 83 -38.39 -0.08 -0.85
CA PHE A 83 -37.91 1.13 -0.19
C PHE A 83 -36.45 1.08 0.27
N VAL A 84 -35.64 1.99 -0.30
CA VAL A 84 -34.19 2.26 -0.09
C VAL A 84 -33.31 1.83 -1.27
N ASN A 85 -33.01 2.79 -2.16
CA ASN A 85 -31.93 2.72 -3.15
C ASN A 85 -30.56 2.78 -2.44
N LYS A 86 -30.21 1.76 -1.67
CA LYS A 86 -28.86 1.64 -1.10
C LYS A 86 -28.07 0.66 -1.95
N THR A 87 -27.16 1.21 -2.76
CA THR A 87 -26.10 0.43 -3.41
C THR A 87 -25.31 -0.29 -2.32
N GLU A 88 -25.29 -1.61 -2.39
CA GLU A 88 -24.54 -2.44 -1.45
C GLU A 88 -23.16 -2.72 -2.04
N ARG A 89 -22.10 -2.33 -1.31
CA ARG A 89 -20.71 -2.62 -1.66
C ARG A 89 -20.30 -3.94 -1.04
N ILE A 90 -19.86 -4.88 -1.86
CA ILE A 90 -19.38 -6.20 -1.43
C ILE A 90 -17.89 -6.23 -1.71
N TYR A 91 -17.08 -6.15 -0.65
CA TYR A 91 -15.62 -6.24 -0.73
C TYR A 91 -15.22 -7.71 -0.78
N TRP A 92 -14.74 -8.16 -1.93
CA TRP A 92 -14.33 -9.55 -2.13
C TRP A 92 -12.82 -9.74 -1.89
N GLU A 93 -12.03 -8.66 -1.86
CA GLU A 93 -10.61 -8.72 -1.49
C GLU A 93 -10.10 -7.39 -0.92
N GLN A 94 -9.24 -7.43 0.08
CA GLN A 94 -8.61 -6.26 0.70
C GLN A 94 -7.14 -6.50 1.01
N TRP A 95 -6.30 -5.55 0.61
CA TRP A 95 -4.86 -5.54 0.83
C TRP A 95 -4.49 -4.43 1.78
N PHE A 96 -3.90 -4.80 2.92
CA PHE A 96 -3.50 -3.86 3.97
C PHE A 96 -1.98 -3.66 3.98
N ILE A 97 -1.53 -2.50 3.48
CA ILE A 97 -0.13 -2.15 3.35
C ILE A 97 0.27 -1.33 4.56
N SER A 98 0.94 -1.97 5.52
CA SER A 98 1.36 -1.33 6.78
C SER A 98 2.71 -0.64 6.60
N LEU A 99 2.78 0.64 6.98
CA LEU A 99 3.93 1.50 6.73
C LEU A 99 4.39 2.17 8.02
N HIS A 100 5.70 2.15 8.25
CA HIS A 100 6.34 2.84 9.36
C HIS A 100 7.36 3.85 8.82
N VAL A 101 6.99 5.12 8.86
CA VAL A 101 7.84 6.20 8.37
C VAL A 101 8.73 6.71 9.49
N MET A 102 10.03 6.46 9.35
CA MET A 102 11.05 6.95 10.27
C MET A 102 11.54 8.33 9.80
N SER A 103 11.29 9.36 10.60
CA SER A 103 11.90 10.67 10.33
C SER A 103 13.39 10.65 10.68
N PRO A 104 14.28 11.23 9.84
CA PRO A 104 15.67 11.41 10.22
C PRO A 104 15.73 12.24 11.50
N LYS A 105 16.40 11.74 12.54
CA LYS A 105 16.64 12.54 13.75
C LYS A 105 17.41 13.80 13.32
N ARG A 106 16.78 14.96 13.40
CA ARG A 106 17.52 16.23 13.30
C ARG A 106 18.48 16.22 14.48
N TYR A 107 19.78 16.09 14.21
CA TYR A 107 20.80 16.18 15.23
C TYR A 107 20.72 17.59 15.83
N SER A 108 20.06 17.72 16.98
CA SER A 108 20.03 18.97 17.73
C SER A 108 21.46 19.23 18.17
N LYS A 109 22.05 20.28 17.61
CA LYS A 109 23.45 20.68 17.80
C LYS A 109 23.59 21.20 19.24
N SER A 110 23.72 20.31 20.23
CA SER A 110 24.21 20.69 21.54
C SER A 110 25.74 20.58 21.54
N ASN A 111 26.37 21.66 21.96
CA ASN A 111 27.79 21.92 21.88
C ASN A 111 28.62 20.82 22.55
N SER A 112 29.41 20.08 21.78
CA SER A 112 30.63 19.44 22.29
C SER A 112 31.70 19.46 21.20
N SER A 113 32.69 20.32 21.42
CA SER A 113 33.92 20.41 20.64
C SER A 113 34.79 19.17 20.88
N LYS A 114 34.91 18.29 19.87
CA LYS A 114 36.14 17.55 19.47
C LYS A 114 35.78 16.40 18.51
N GLY A 115 36.42 16.36 17.34
CA GLY A 115 36.41 15.19 16.44
C GLY A 115 35.97 15.46 15.00
N LEU A 116 36.61 16.42 14.32
CA LEU A 116 36.35 16.73 12.90
C LEU A 116 37.22 15.84 12.01
N SER A 117 36.82 14.58 11.75
CA SER A 117 37.35 13.82 10.59
C SER A 117 36.53 12.59 10.16
N ASN A 118 35.60 12.06 10.96
CA ASN A 118 34.91 10.78 10.62
C ASN A 118 33.38 10.90 10.38
N ILE A 119 32.80 12.10 10.43
CA ILE A 119 31.33 12.29 10.38
C ILE A 119 30.76 12.05 8.96
N GLY A 120 31.55 12.28 7.90
CA GLY A 120 31.08 12.17 6.51
C GLY A 120 30.99 10.73 5.98
N GLY A 121 31.89 9.85 6.41
CA GLY A 121 31.90 8.43 5.97
C GLY A 121 30.77 7.62 6.61
N ASP A 122 30.56 7.81 7.92
CA ASP A 122 29.56 7.10 8.72
C ASP A 122 28.13 7.39 8.25
N ALA A 123 27.82 8.66 7.90
CA ALA A 123 26.50 9.03 7.40
C ALA A 123 26.19 8.48 5.99
N LEU A 124 27.20 8.37 5.12
CA LEU A 124 27.05 7.82 3.78
C LEU A 124 26.88 6.29 3.82
N GLU A 125 27.66 5.62 4.66
CA GLU A 125 27.56 4.18 4.91
C GLU A 125 26.21 3.81 5.53
N GLU A 126 25.77 4.55 6.56
CA GLU A 126 24.45 4.36 7.18
C GLU A 126 23.31 4.54 6.16
N THR A 127 23.39 5.55 5.29
CA THR A 127 22.39 5.79 4.24
C THR A 127 22.34 4.64 3.24
N SER A 128 23.51 4.10 2.87
CA SER A 128 23.63 2.98 1.94
C SER A 128 23.04 1.69 2.52
N LEU A 129 23.35 1.40 3.80
CA LEU A 129 22.77 0.25 4.52
C LEU A 129 21.24 0.36 4.64
N ARG A 130 20.72 1.55 4.96
CA ARG A 130 19.27 1.79 5.02
C ARG A 130 18.61 1.59 3.67
N ARG A 131 19.24 2.03 2.57
CA ARG A 131 18.75 1.81 1.21
C ARG A 131 18.71 0.32 0.87
N ALA A 132 19.79 -0.42 1.11
CA ALA A 132 19.85 -1.86 0.84
C ALA A 132 18.80 -2.65 1.65
N ALA A 133 18.60 -2.28 2.92
CA ALA A 133 17.56 -2.88 3.75
C ALA A 133 16.14 -2.58 3.23
N LEU A 134 15.89 -1.35 2.78
CA LEU A 134 14.62 -0.98 2.17
C LEU A 134 14.39 -1.75 0.86
N GLU A 135 15.40 -1.85 0.02
CA GLU A 135 15.35 -2.60 -1.23
C GLU A 135 14.97 -4.06 -0.99
N SER A 136 15.69 -4.73 -0.08
CA SER A 136 15.42 -6.11 0.30
C SER A 136 14.00 -6.29 0.85
N SER A 137 13.57 -5.39 1.75
CA SER A 137 12.22 -5.44 2.33
C SER A 137 11.13 -5.27 1.27
N ILE A 138 11.33 -4.41 0.27
CA ILE A 138 10.33 -4.23 -0.76
C ILE A 138 10.32 -5.41 -1.73
N ASN A 139 11.47 -5.94 -2.13
CA ASN A 139 11.53 -7.15 -2.94
C ASN A 139 10.78 -8.31 -2.26
N GLU A 140 10.98 -8.49 -0.95
CA GLU A 140 10.24 -9.49 -0.17
C GLU A 140 8.72 -9.26 -0.24
N VAL A 141 8.26 -8.03 -0.05
CA VAL A 141 6.83 -7.69 -0.15
C VAL A 141 6.29 -7.95 -1.57
N LEU A 142 7.05 -7.64 -2.62
CA LEU A 142 6.65 -7.92 -4.01
C LEU A 142 6.48 -9.43 -4.24
N PHE A 143 7.42 -10.25 -3.77
CA PHE A 143 7.29 -11.71 -3.84
C PHE A 143 6.11 -12.23 -3.02
N GLN A 144 5.86 -11.67 -1.83
CA GLN A 144 4.68 -12.02 -1.03
C GLN A 144 3.38 -11.71 -1.78
N ILE A 145 3.30 -10.56 -2.46
CA ILE A 145 2.13 -10.22 -3.28
C ILE A 145 1.92 -11.27 -4.37
N ILE A 146 2.97 -11.67 -5.10
CA ILE A 146 2.87 -12.70 -6.15
C ILE A 146 2.35 -14.02 -5.55
N ASN A 147 2.90 -14.45 -4.42
CA ASN A 147 2.48 -15.69 -3.76
C ASN A 147 1.03 -15.63 -3.28
N PHE A 148 0.66 -14.60 -2.52
CA PHE A 148 -0.72 -14.43 -2.04
C PHE A 148 -1.71 -14.27 -3.19
N ALA A 149 -1.33 -13.52 -4.23
CA ALA A 149 -2.14 -13.37 -5.42
C ALA A 149 -2.37 -14.70 -6.14
N ASN A 150 -1.36 -15.58 -6.09
CA ASN A 150 -1.41 -16.90 -6.69
C ASN A 150 -2.20 -17.92 -5.88
N GLU A 151 -2.08 -17.91 -4.57
CA GLU A 151 -2.74 -18.83 -3.64
C GLU A 151 -4.21 -18.49 -3.41
N LYS A 152 -4.55 -17.19 -3.40
CA LYS A 152 -5.91 -16.70 -3.14
C LYS A 152 -6.53 -16.24 -4.45
N LYS A 153 -7.16 -17.18 -5.18
CA LYS A 153 -7.81 -16.91 -6.47
C LYS A 153 -9.28 -17.33 -6.54
N ASP A 154 -9.70 -18.28 -5.71
CA ASP A 154 -11.03 -18.88 -5.80
C ASP A 154 -12.17 -17.90 -5.49
N HIS A 155 -11.86 -16.80 -4.79
CA HIS A 155 -12.80 -15.74 -4.45
C HIS A 155 -12.90 -14.65 -5.52
N ILE A 156 -12.07 -14.68 -6.57
CA ILE A 156 -12.06 -13.66 -7.62
C ILE A 156 -13.35 -13.79 -8.45
N PRO A 157 -14.12 -12.69 -8.63
CA PRO A 157 -15.34 -12.71 -9.43
C PRO A 157 -15.07 -13.06 -10.90
N ALA A 158 -16.15 -13.30 -11.65
CA ALA A 158 -16.07 -13.52 -13.09
C ALA A 158 -15.34 -12.35 -13.79
N ILE A 159 -14.57 -12.68 -14.83
CA ILE A 159 -13.71 -11.73 -15.53
C ILE A 159 -14.53 -10.55 -16.06
N PRO A 160 -14.25 -9.32 -15.60
CA PRO A 160 -14.92 -8.12 -16.06
C PRO A 160 -14.34 -7.63 -17.40
N ASP A 161 -15.14 -6.89 -18.17
CA ASP A 161 -14.69 -6.21 -19.40
C ASP A 161 -13.75 -5.01 -19.14
N ARG A 162 -13.66 -4.59 -17.87
CA ARG A 162 -12.86 -3.45 -17.38
C ARG A 162 -12.15 -3.84 -16.09
N ILE A 163 -11.23 -3.01 -15.60
CA ILE A 163 -10.64 -3.23 -14.27
C ILE A 163 -11.74 -3.38 -13.19
N PHE A 164 -11.51 -4.25 -12.21
CA PHE A 164 -12.43 -4.40 -11.09
C PHE A 164 -12.67 -3.07 -10.38
N ASN A 165 -13.89 -2.86 -9.87
CA ASN A 165 -14.13 -1.68 -9.05
C ASN A 165 -13.26 -1.79 -7.79
N HIS A 166 -12.65 -0.68 -7.42
CA HIS A 166 -11.67 -0.65 -6.35
C HIS A 166 -11.74 0.65 -5.57
N GLU A 167 -11.15 0.63 -4.38
CA GLU A 167 -11.03 1.79 -3.51
C GLU A 167 -9.66 1.78 -2.84
N ILE A 168 -8.90 2.86 -3.04
CA ILE A 168 -7.66 3.13 -2.29
C ILE A 168 -8.01 4.05 -1.12
N MET A 169 -7.87 3.53 0.09
CA MET A 169 -8.06 4.26 1.34
C MET A 169 -6.71 4.60 1.96
N ILE A 170 -6.53 5.86 2.31
CA ILE A 170 -5.39 6.38 3.06
C ILE A 170 -5.82 6.78 4.48
N PRO A 171 -4.88 6.86 5.44
CA PRO A 171 -5.21 7.35 6.78
C PRO A 171 -5.83 8.75 6.75
N SER A 172 -6.88 8.94 7.54
CA SER A 172 -7.53 10.24 7.74
C SER A 172 -7.03 10.92 9.02
N SER A 173 -7.33 12.21 9.18
CA SER A 173 -7.04 12.99 10.40
C SER A 173 -8.02 12.71 11.56
N SER A 174 -9.10 11.97 11.33
CA SER A 174 -9.95 11.44 12.41
C SER A 174 -9.23 10.26 13.09
N ASP A 175 -9.29 10.16 14.42
CA ASP A 175 -8.68 9.05 15.19
C ASP A 175 -9.17 7.64 14.78
N SER A 176 -10.17 7.56 13.90
CA SER A 176 -10.51 6.37 13.13
C SER A 176 -9.63 6.30 11.87
N VAL A 177 -8.55 5.51 11.93
CA VAL A 177 -7.63 5.30 10.78
C VAL A 177 -8.39 4.81 9.52
N PHE A 178 -9.56 4.20 9.71
CA PHE A 178 -10.57 3.97 8.68
C PHE A 178 -11.94 4.15 9.34
N GLY A 179 -12.95 4.70 8.66
CA GLY A 179 -14.31 4.94 9.18
C GLY A 179 -15.13 3.69 9.53
N TRP A 180 -14.47 2.54 9.76
CA TRP A 180 -15.02 1.30 10.27
C TRP A 180 -14.13 0.80 11.42
N ASN A 181 -14.74 0.28 12.48
CA ASN A 181 -14.08 -0.04 13.75
C ASN A 181 -12.85 -0.94 13.56
N THR A 182 -11.65 -0.37 13.66
CA THR A 182 -10.36 -1.09 13.71
C THR A 182 -10.33 -2.14 14.83
N ASP A 183 -11.15 -1.95 15.87
CA ASP A 183 -11.34 -2.90 16.98
C ASP A 183 -12.09 -4.17 16.59
N ALA A 184 -12.90 -4.16 15.53
CA ALA A 184 -13.53 -5.36 15.00
C ALA A 184 -12.51 -6.21 14.23
N PHE A 185 -11.63 -5.56 13.45
CA PHE A 185 -10.61 -6.25 12.63
C PHE A 185 -9.44 -6.80 13.44
N ARG A 186 -8.97 -6.04 14.44
CA ARG A 186 -7.95 -6.55 15.39
C ARG A 186 -8.45 -7.77 16.15
N ARG A 187 -9.76 -7.86 16.44
CA ARG A 187 -10.35 -9.04 17.08
C ARG A 187 -10.39 -10.26 16.15
N VAL A 188 -10.69 -10.07 14.87
CA VAL A 188 -10.73 -11.17 13.87
C VAL A 188 -9.33 -11.71 13.56
N LEU A 189 -8.30 -10.86 13.48
CA LEU A 189 -6.92 -11.31 13.24
C LEU A 189 -6.27 -11.96 14.49
N ASN A 190 -6.76 -11.66 15.69
CA ASN A 190 -6.27 -12.27 16.93
C ASN A 190 -7.10 -13.49 17.38
N SER A 191 -8.30 -13.70 16.82
CA SER A 191 -9.05 -14.94 17.01
C SER A 191 -8.59 -15.99 16.00
N GLY A 192 -7.37 -16.50 16.20
CA GLY A 192 -6.98 -17.77 15.59
C GLY A 192 -7.90 -18.86 16.09
N HIS A 193 -8.74 -19.41 15.21
CA HIS A 193 -9.28 -20.75 15.37
C HIS A 193 -8.98 -21.57 14.11
N PRO A 194 -8.38 -22.77 14.28
CA PRO A 194 -8.07 -23.66 13.18
C PRO A 194 -9.38 -24.31 12.74
N PHE A 195 -9.75 -24.16 11.48
CA PHE A 195 -10.72 -25.05 10.87
C PHE A 195 -10.02 -25.86 9.80
N SER A 196 -9.67 -27.08 10.23
CA SER A 196 -9.65 -28.28 9.41
C SER A 196 -10.90 -28.34 8.54
N LEU A 197 -10.70 -28.48 7.23
CA LEU A 197 -11.07 -29.66 6.44
C LEU A 197 -10.23 -29.67 5.16
#